data_AF-A0ABD8A9Z2-F1
#
_entry.id   AF-A0ABD8A9Z2-F1
#
_cell.length_a   1.000
_cell.length_b   1.000
_cell.length_c   1.000
_cell.angle_alpha   90.00
_cell.angle_beta   90.00
_cell.angle_gamma   90.00
#
_symmetry.space_group_name_H-M   'P 1'
#
loop_
_entity.id
_entity.type
_entity.pdbx_description
1 polymer ?
#
loop_
_entity_poly.entity_id
_entity_poly.type
_entity_poly.pdbx_seq_one_letter_code
_entity_poly.pdbx_strand_id
1 'polypeptide(L)'
;MVNDSGQLYTMEGVAAGLIMLLTAYIVISTTSVYTPGDTHIPDMQLEQLGSDVLAMMDTPDAEGNTRSDLATYIYTTNQSDFRTMFRSYCNMRVGSDDDLKMNAYVCYRDQDSNTVKSYAFDEGDLTTGRENAVRITRWVQISGKPLYLPAGVGTDIDTRPQAVLVEVLLWRA
;
A
#
# COMPACT_ATOMS: atom_id res chain seq x y z
N MET A 1 -12.96 45.77 -56.07
CA MET A 1 -13.89 45.59 -54.94
C MET A 1 -14.47 44.18 -55.05
N VAL A 2 -13.85 43.19 -54.40
CA VAL A 2 -14.35 41.80 -54.33
C VAL A 2 -14.04 41.24 -52.94
N ASN A 3 -15.07 41.20 -52.09
CA ASN A 3 -15.33 40.27 -50.98
C ASN A 3 -14.20 39.83 -50.01
N ASP A 4 -13.79 40.71 -49.09
CA ASP A 4 -13.05 40.32 -47.87
C ASP A 4 -13.97 39.82 -46.73
N SER A 5 -15.27 40.12 -46.80
CA SER A 5 -16.23 39.75 -45.74
C SER A 5 -16.65 38.27 -45.75
N GLY A 6 -16.46 37.56 -46.87
CA GLY A 6 -16.76 36.13 -47.00
C GLY A 6 -15.67 35.20 -46.48
N GLN A 7 -14.40 35.66 -46.46
CA GLN A 7 -13.26 34.88 -45.95
C GLN A 7 -13.15 34.89 -44.42
N LEU A 8 -13.63 35.96 -43.79
CA LEU A 8 -13.66 36.04 -42.32
C LEU A 8 -14.61 34.99 -41.73
N TYR A 9 -15.79 34.83 -42.33
CA TYR A 9 -16.80 33.83 -41.91
C TYR A 9 -16.36 32.38 -42.11
N THR A 10 -15.54 32.09 -43.12
CA THR A 10 -15.01 30.74 -43.34
C THR A 10 -13.82 30.40 -42.43
N MET A 11 -12.95 31.37 -42.12
CA MET A 11 -11.87 31.16 -41.15
C MET A 11 -12.39 30.96 -39.73
N GLU A 12 -13.43 31.70 -39.34
CA GLU A 12 -14.04 31.58 -38.02
C GLU A 12 -14.78 30.25 -37.83
N GLY A 13 -15.50 29.77 -38.85
CA GLY A 13 -16.14 28.46 -38.82
C GLY A 13 -15.16 27.29 -38.69
N VAL A 14 -14.00 27.38 -39.35
CA VAL A 14 -12.92 26.38 -39.22
C VAL A 14 -12.28 26.44 -37.83
N ALA A 15 -12.04 27.63 -37.30
CA ALA A 15 -11.51 27.80 -35.95
C ALA A 15 -12.47 27.26 -34.87
N ALA A 16 -13.76 27.56 -34.99
CA ALA A 16 -14.79 27.03 -34.09
C ALA A 16 -14.89 25.49 -34.18
N GLY A 17 -14.83 24.94 -35.38
CA GLY A 17 -14.80 23.49 -35.59
C GLY A 17 -13.58 22.83 -34.93
N LEU A 18 -12.40 23.42 -35.06
CA LEU A 18 -11.18 22.94 -34.41
C LEU A 18 -11.25 23.02 -32.89
N ILE A 19 -11.79 24.09 -32.33
CA ILE A 19 -11.97 24.23 -30.87
C ILE A 19 -12.98 23.19 -30.36
N MET A 20 -14.07 22.94 -31.07
CA MET A 20 -15.03 21.90 -30.72
C MET A 20 -14.41 20.49 -30.77
N LEU A 21 -13.63 20.18 -31.81
CA LEU A 21 -12.92 18.91 -31.91
C LEU A 21 -11.86 18.74 -30.82
N LEU A 22 -11.12 19.80 -30.49
CA LEU A 22 -10.16 19.79 -29.39
C LEU A 22 -10.85 19.58 -28.05
N THR A 23 -12.01 20.23 -27.83
CA THR A 23 -12.80 20.05 -26.61
C THR A 23 -13.34 18.63 -26.51
N ALA A 24 -13.89 18.09 -27.59
CA ALA A 24 -14.36 16.70 -27.65
C ALA A 24 -13.19 15.72 -27.44
N TYR A 25 -12.03 15.99 -28.04
CA TYR A 25 -10.82 15.21 -27.84
C TYR A 25 -10.37 15.25 -26.39
N ILE A 26 -10.37 16.41 -25.72
CA ILE A 26 -10.04 16.53 -24.31
C ILE A 26 -11.04 15.74 -23.45
N VAL A 27 -12.34 15.87 -23.70
CA VAL A 27 -13.40 15.16 -22.94
C VAL A 27 -13.33 13.64 -23.12
N ILE A 28 -13.04 13.17 -24.34
CA ILE A 28 -12.92 11.73 -24.64
C ILE A 28 -11.56 11.18 -24.15
N SER A 29 -10.49 11.99 -24.24
CA SER A 29 -9.13 11.59 -23.86
C SER A 29 -8.85 11.77 -22.38
N THR A 30 -9.72 12.47 -21.63
CA THR A 30 -9.80 12.27 -20.18
C THR A 30 -10.36 10.88 -19.93
N THR A 31 -9.44 9.91 -19.94
CA THR A 31 -9.65 8.56 -19.42
C THR A 31 -10.23 8.66 -18.03
N SER A 32 -11.56 8.50 -17.92
CA SER A 32 -12.31 8.36 -16.68
C SER A 32 -12.23 9.57 -15.75
N VAL A 33 -13.37 10.23 -15.50
CA VAL A 33 -13.48 11.10 -14.33
C VAL A 33 -13.51 10.19 -13.11
N TYR A 34 -12.35 9.87 -12.54
CA TYR A 34 -12.27 9.34 -11.19
C TYR A 34 -12.70 10.47 -10.26
N THR A 35 -13.98 10.45 -9.86
CA THR A 35 -14.40 11.32 -8.78
C THR A 35 -13.72 10.82 -7.50
N PRO A 36 -13.34 11.69 -6.55
CA PRO A 36 -12.84 11.27 -5.24
C PRO A 36 -13.78 10.30 -4.52
N GLY A 37 -15.07 10.28 -4.89
CA GLY A 37 -16.06 9.31 -4.38
C GLY A 37 -15.82 7.87 -4.83
N ASP A 38 -15.28 7.65 -6.04
CA ASP A 38 -15.17 6.31 -6.66
C ASP A 38 -13.88 5.57 -6.29
N THR A 39 -12.86 6.26 -5.75
CA THR A 39 -11.63 5.62 -5.26
C THR A 39 -11.83 4.93 -3.90
N HIS A 40 -12.87 5.29 -3.14
CA HIS A 40 -13.09 4.73 -1.81
C HIS A 40 -13.47 3.25 -1.81
N ILE A 41 -14.13 2.74 -2.86
CA ILE A 41 -14.52 1.32 -2.95
C ILE A 41 -13.29 0.42 -3.12
N PRO A 42 -12.40 0.63 -4.12
CA PRO A 42 -11.23 -0.21 -4.27
C PRO A 42 -10.24 -0.07 -3.10
N ASP A 43 -10.16 1.09 -2.45
CA ASP A 43 -9.34 1.31 -1.25
C ASP A 43 -9.91 0.53 -0.05
N MET A 44 -11.23 0.60 0.17
CA MET A 44 -11.90 -0.15 1.24
C MET A 44 -11.74 -1.67 1.05
N GLN A 45 -11.80 -2.16 -0.20
CA GLN A 45 -11.53 -3.56 -0.51
C GLN A 45 -10.08 -3.95 -0.20
N LEU A 46 -9.12 -3.06 -0.48
CA LEU A 46 -7.71 -3.30 -0.20
C LEU A 46 -7.44 -3.31 1.31
N GLU A 47 -8.08 -2.41 2.06
CA GLU A 47 -8.02 -2.35 3.53
C GLU A 47 -8.56 -3.63 4.15
N GLN A 48 -9.74 -4.08 3.70
CA GLN A 48 -10.37 -5.32 4.14
C GLN A 48 -9.47 -6.51 3.83
N LEU A 49 -8.98 -6.62 2.60
CA LEU A 49 -8.09 -7.71 2.19
C LEU A 49 -6.81 -7.74 3.03
N GLY A 50 -6.11 -6.61 3.15
CA GLY A 50 -4.87 -6.54 3.92
C GLY A 50 -5.08 -6.81 5.42
N SER A 51 -6.19 -6.32 5.98
CA SER A 51 -6.57 -6.59 7.37
C SER A 51 -6.82 -8.09 7.58
N ASP A 52 -7.55 -8.74 6.68
CA ASP A 52 -7.87 -10.17 6.74
C ASP A 52 -6.66 -11.07 6.50
N VAL A 53 -5.66 -10.59 5.75
CA VAL A 53 -4.38 -11.28 5.59
C VAL A 53 -3.54 -11.19 6.87
N LEU A 54 -3.38 -10.00 7.46
CA LEU A 54 -2.66 -9.85 8.74
C LEU A 54 -3.36 -10.57 9.88
N ALA A 55 -4.66 -10.34 10.04
CA ALA A 55 -5.66 -11.42 10.01
C ALA A 55 -5.20 -12.84 10.36
N MET A 56 -5.13 -13.61 9.29
CA MET A 56 -4.73 -15.00 9.25
C MET A 56 -3.29 -15.23 9.66
N MET A 57 -2.35 -14.37 9.27
CA MET A 57 -0.93 -14.55 9.60
C MET A 57 -0.66 -14.51 11.11
N ASP A 58 -1.46 -13.76 11.85
CA ASP A 58 -1.37 -13.68 13.31
C ASP A 58 -2.20 -14.75 14.05
N THR A 59 -2.82 -15.68 13.31
CA THR A 59 -3.52 -16.82 13.91
C THR A 59 -2.55 -18.02 13.97
N PRO A 60 -2.38 -18.68 15.14
CA PRO A 60 -1.54 -19.87 15.23
C PRO A 60 -2.07 -21.02 14.35
N ASP A 61 -1.20 -21.63 13.54
CA ASP A 61 -1.56 -22.67 12.56
C ASP A 61 -1.80 -24.07 13.18
N ALA A 62 -1.47 -24.27 14.46
CA ALA A 62 -1.62 -25.56 15.13
C ALA A 62 -2.01 -25.46 16.60
N GLU A 63 -2.81 -26.43 17.06
CA GLU A 63 -3.17 -26.57 18.47
C GLU A 63 -1.91 -26.81 19.32
N GLY A 64 -1.71 -25.96 20.33
CA GLY A 64 -0.50 -25.98 21.17
C GLY A 64 0.65 -25.11 20.68
N ASN A 65 0.54 -24.50 19.49
CA ASN A 65 1.51 -23.49 19.07
C ASN A 65 1.27 -22.20 19.86
N THR A 66 2.31 -21.74 20.55
CA THR A 66 2.23 -20.55 21.42
C THR A 66 2.47 -19.25 20.66
N ARG A 67 2.81 -19.33 19.37
CA ARG A 67 3.23 -18.20 18.54
C ARG A 67 2.58 -18.24 17.16
N SER A 68 2.14 -17.09 16.68
CA SER A 68 1.66 -16.91 15.31
C SER A 68 2.83 -16.84 14.31
N ASP A 69 2.56 -17.13 13.03
CA ASP A 69 3.57 -17.01 11.97
C ASP A 69 4.06 -15.56 11.86
N LEU A 70 3.14 -14.60 11.97
CA LEU A 70 3.47 -13.18 12.00
C LEU A 70 4.44 -12.84 13.15
N ALA A 71 4.14 -13.29 14.37
CA ALA A 71 5.04 -13.08 15.51
C ALA A 71 6.39 -13.76 15.30
N THR A 72 6.43 -14.89 14.61
CA THR A 72 7.66 -15.64 14.28
C THR A 72 8.51 -14.85 13.29
N TYR A 73 7.92 -14.36 12.19
CA TYR A 73 8.62 -13.57 11.18
C TYR A 73 9.22 -12.28 11.76
N ILE A 74 8.50 -11.59 12.65
CA ILE A 74 9.02 -10.37 13.29
C ILE A 74 10.27 -10.70 14.12
N TYR A 75 10.24 -11.80 14.87
CA TYR A 75 11.29 -12.15 15.81
C TYR A 75 12.52 -12.76 15.18
N THR A 76 12.37 -13.55 14.13
CA THR A 76 13.49 -13.98 13.29
C THR A 76 13.92 -12.88 12.32
N THR A 77 13.11 -11.83 12.18
CA THR A 77 13.29 -10.73 11.23
C THR A 77 13.43 -11.25 9.80
N ASN A 78 12.58 -12.21 9.46
CA ASN A 78 12.57 -12.85 8.16
C ASN A 78 11.64 -12.10 7.20
N GLN A 79 12.20 -11.12 6.52
CA GLN A 79 11.49 -10.20 5.63
C GLN A 79 11.00 -10.92 4.35
N SER A 80 11.82 -11.80 3.79
CA SER A 80 11.51 -12.52 2.55
C SER A 80 10.32 -13.46 2.71
N ASP A 81 10.28 -14.20 3.81
CA ASP A 81 9.23 -15.18 4.04
C ASP A 81 7.93 -14.49 4.43
N PHE A 82 8.01 -13.41 5.22
CA PHE A 82 6.86 -12.55 5.50
C PHE A 82 6.25 -12.00 4.21
N ARG A 83 7.06 -11.41 3.33
CA ARG A 83 6.61 -10.85 2.05
C ARG A 83 5.98 -11.92 1.16
N THR A 84 6.62 -13.08 1.06
CA THR A 84 6.14 -14.19 0.23
C THR A 84 4.80 -14.71 0.74
N MET A 85 4.67 -14.91 2.06
CA MET A 85 3.44 -15.38 2.68
C MET A 85 2.31 -14.35 2.54
N PHE A 86 2.59 -13.08 2.85
CA PHE A 86 1.61 -12.00 2.74
C PHE A 86 1.06 -11.89 1.32
N ARG A 87 1.94 -11.87 0.31
CA ARG A 87 1.52 -11.84 -1.11
C ARG A 87 0.75 -13.09 -1.51
N SER A 88 1.16 -14.26 -1.02
CA SER A 88 0.43 -15.51 -1.28
C SER A 88 -1.00 -15.40 -0.78
N TYR A 89 -1.21 -14.92 0.45
CA TYR A 89 -2.54 -14.76 1.04
C TYR A 89 -3.37 -13.68 0.34
N CYS A 90 -2.77 -12.56 -0.08
CA CYS A 90 -3.47 -11.58 -0.91
C CYS A 90 -3.98 -12.16 -2.23
N ASN A 91 -3.26 -13.13 -2.81
CA ASN A 91 -3.58 -13.77 -4.08
C ASN A 91 -4.31 -15.13 -3.94
N MET A 92 -4.85 -15.48 -2.77
CA MET A 92 -5.61 -16.74 -2.54
C MET A 92 -7.00 -16.76 -3.20
N ARG A 93 -7.13 -16.31 -4.45
CA ARG A 93 -8.40 -16.25 -5.17
C ARG A 93 -8.38 -17.09 -6.43
N VAL A 94 -9.57 -17.48 -6.89
CA VAL A 94 -9.76 -18.12 -8.19
C VAL A 94 -9.76 -17.02 -9.26
N GLY A 95 -8.63 -16.81 -9.95
CA GLY A 95 -8.48 -15.72 -10.93
C GLY A 95 -7.03 -15.48 -11.34
N SER A 96 -6.76 -14.36 -12.02
CA SER A 96 -5.41 -13.87 -12.27
C SER A 96 -4.85 -13.18 -11.02
N ASP A 97 -3.54 -13.31 -10.80
CA ASP A 97 -2.83 -12.63 -9.71
C ASP A 97 -3.00 -11.11 -9.79
N ASP A 98 -3.18 -10.45 -8.65
CA ASP A 98 -3.18 -8.98 -8.53
C ASP A 98 -1.74 -8.49 -8.34
N ASP A 99 -1.32 -7.42 -9.01
CA ASP A 99 0.04 -6.86 -8.85
C ASP A 99 0.09 -5.92 -7.64
N LEU A 100 -0.03 -6.54 -6.46
CA LEU A 100 0.02 -5.86 -5.18
C LEU A 100 1.47 -5.63 -4.74
N LYS A 101 1.74 -4.40 -4.32
CA LYS A 101 3.02 -3.97 -3.74
C LYS A 101 2.83 -3.65 -2.27
N MET A 102 3.86 -3.91 -1.48
CA MET A 102 3.81 -3.74 -0.03
C MET A 102 5.12 -3.21 0.53
N ASN A 103 5.00 -2.37 1.56
CA ASN A 103 6.08 -2.05 2.48
C ASN A 103 5.57 -2.24 3.92
N ALA A 104 6.40 -2.77 4.81
CA ALA A 104 6.03 -3.03 6.18
C ALA A 104 6.97 -2.33 7.18
N TYR A 105 6.38 -1.87 8.27
CA TYR A 105 7.06 -1.22 9.37
C TYR A 105 6.65 -1.87 10.69
N VAL A 106 7.58 -1.92 11.63
CA VAL A 106 7.29 -2.39 12.98
C VAL A 106 7.54 -1.24 13.94
N CYS A 107 6.49 -0.85 14.66
CA CYS A 107 6.57 0.13 15.73
C CYS A 107 6.69 -0.59 17.07
N TYR A 108 7.64 -0.15 17.88
CA TYR A 108 8.01 -0.76 19.15
C TYR A 108 8.24 0.31 20.21
N ARG A 109 8.24 -0.11 21.47
CA ARG A 109 8.64 0.75 22.59
C ARG A 109 10.14 0.64 22.80
N ASP A 110 10.81 1.78 22.73
CA ASP A 110 12.22 1.91 23.10
C ASP A 110 12.39 1.79 24.63
N GLN A 111 13.28 0.90 25.06
CA GLN A 111 13.60 0.67 26.47
C GLN A 111 14.35 1.88 27.07
N ASP A 112 15.21 2.53 26.29
CA ASP A 112 16.12 3.55 26.82
C ASP A 112 15.42 4.90 26.98
N SER A 113 14.68 5.34 25.95
CA SER A 113 13.99 6.63 25.97
C SER A 113 12.52 6.56 26.41
N ASN A 114 11.95 5.34 26.57
CA ASN A 114 10.52 5.14 26.80
C ASN A 114 9.61 5.76 25.72
N THR A 115 10.13 5.99 24.52
CA THR A 115 9.34 6.51 23.39
C THR A 115 8.96 5.39 22.41
N VAL A 116 7.96 5.66 21.56
CA VAL A 116 7.63 4.74 20.46
C VAL A 116 8.55 5.06 19.29
N LYS A 117 9.25 4.05 18.80
CA LYS A 117 10.09 4.11 17.60
C LYS A 117 9.54 3.14 16.56
N SER A 118 9.94 3.33 15.32
CA SER A 118 9.61 2.40 14.23
C SER A 118 10.84 2.10 13.40
N TYR A 119 10.84 0.94 12.76
CA TYR A 119 11.81 0.59 11.75
C TYR A 119 11.14 -0.03 10.54
N ALA A 120 11.78 0.14 9.38
CA ALA A 120 11.43 -0.54 8.16
C ALA A 120 11.66 -2.05 8.32
N PHE A 121 10.57 -2.82 8.33
CA PHE A 121 10.64 -4.26 8.36
C PHE A 121 10.81 -4.83 6.95
N ASP A 122 10.16 -4.24 5.95
CA ASP A 122 10.22 -4.67 4.56
C ASP A 122 10.00 -3.45 3.64
N GLU A 123 10.99 -3.12 2.81
CA GLU A 123 10.98 -1.97 1.88
C GLU A 123 11.39 -2.38 0.46
N GLY A 124 11.17 -3.65 0.09
CA GLY A 124 11.56 -4.17 -1.21
C GLY A 124 10.72 -3.68 -2.39
N ASP A 125 9.58 -3.01 -2.16
CA ASP A 125 8.84 -2.33 -3.24
C ASP A 125 9.10 -0.82 -3.18
N LEU A 126 9.51 -0.26 -4.32
CA LEU A 126 9.75 1.17 -4.44
C LEU A 126 8.41 1.94 -4.37
N THR A 127 8.33 2.88 -3.43
CA THR A 127 7.21 3.84 -3.35
C THR A 127 7.68 5.23 -3.78
N THR A 128 6.87 5.90 -4.58
CA THR A 128 7.06 7.29 -5.01
C THR A 128 6.28 8.28 -4.14
N GLY A 129 5.47 7.77 -3.21
CA GLY A 129 4.57 8.54 -2.35
C GLY A 129 3.35 9.10 -3.07
N ARG A 130 3.12 8.68 -4.33
CA ARG A 130 1.98 9.09 -5.17
C ARG A 130 0.99 7.96 -5.40
N GLU A 131 1.31 6.77 -4.91
CA GLU A 131 0.44 5.61 -5.00
C GLU A 131 -0.76 5.77 -4.06
N ASN A 132 -1.93 5.28 -4.49
CA ASN A 132 -3.09 5.14 -3.61
C ASN A 132 -2.85 3.94 -2.66
N ALA A 133 -1.98 4.16 -1.67
CA ALA A 133 -1.63 3.16 -0.69
C ALA A 133 -2.56 3.23 0.52
N VAL A 134 -3.02 2.07 0.95
CA VAL A 134 -3.80 1.89 2.17
C VAL A 134 -2.89 1.40 3.27
N ARG A 135 -3.10 1.93 4.48
CA ARG A 135 -2.35 1.56 5.68
C ARG A 135 -3.15 0.56 6.49
N ILE A 136 -2.62 -0.64 6.63
CA ILE A 136 -3.20 -1.69 7.47
C ILE A 136 -2.31 -1.85 8.71
N THR A 137 -2.92 -1.97 9.88
CA THR A 137 -2.19 -2.12 11.15
C THR A 137 -2.69 -3.30 11.96
N ARG A 138 -1.79 -4.03 12.60
CA ARG A 138 -2.14 -5.08 13.56
C ARG A 138 -1.18 -5.12 14.75
N TRP A 139 -1.74 -5.27 15.95
CA TRP A 139 -0.96 -5.49 17.16
C TRP A 139 -0.54 -6.94 17.26
N VAL A 140 0.75 -7.18 17.51
CA VAL A 140 1.34 -8.51 17.61
C VAL A 140 2.13 -8.61 18.90
N GLN A 141 1.94 -9.70 19.64
CA GLN A 141 2.69 -9.94 20.87
C GLN A 141 3.98 -10.71 20.57
N ILE A 142 5.11 -10.13 20.96
CA ILE A 142 6.44 -10.75 20.83
C ILE A 142 7.00 -11.08 22.21
N SER A 143 7.71 -12.21 22.32
CA SER A 143 8.26 -12.70 23.59
C SER A 143 9.48 -11.91 24.08
N GLY A 144 10.00 -10.99 23.27
CA GLY A 144 11.19 -10.20 23.56
C GLY A 144 11.78 -9.59 22.29
N LYS A 145 12.97 -9.02 22.42
CA LYS A 145 13.70 -8.40 21.32
C LYS A 145 13.92 -9.38 20.15
N PRO A 146 13.66 -8.98 18.89
CA PRO A 146 13.99 -9.78 17.71
C PRO A 146 15.49 -10.15 17.64
N LEU A 147 15.78 -11.32 17.07
CA LEU A 147 17.14 -11.88 16.99
C LEU A 147 18.07 -11.06 16.09
N TYR A 148 17.54 -10.54 14.97
CA TYR A 148 18.32 -9.89 13.94
C TYR A 148 17.69 -8.57 13.53
N LEU A 149 18.07 -7.46 14.17
CA LEU A 149 17.54 -6.17 13.75
C LEU A 149 18.18 -5.69 12.44
N PRO A 150 17.41 -5.02 11.56
CA PRO A 150 17.96 -4.40 10.37
C PRO A 150 19.07 -3.39 10.72
N ALA A 151 20.04 -3.24 9.81
CA ALA A 151 21.15 -2.31 10.02
C ALA A 151 20.64 -0.87 10.20
N GLY A 152 21.10 -0.19 11.25
CA GLY A 152 20.67 1.18 11.57
C GLY A 152 19.50 1.27 12.57
N VAL A 153 18.85 0.16 12.90
CA VAL A 153 17.90 0.10 14.02
C VAL A 153 18.68 0.01 15.33
N GLY A 154 18.36 0.88 16.28
CA GLY A 154 18.98 0.87 17.60
C GLY A 154 18.82 -0.49 18.27
N THR A 155 19.76 -0.87 19.14
CA THR A 155 19.65 -2.09 19.95
C THR A 155 18.63 -1.96 21.09
N ASP A 156 17.76 -0.97 21.00
CA ASP A 156 17.04 -0.29 22.06
C ASP A 156 15.60 -0.81 22.23
N ILE A 157 15.20 -1.77 21.39
CA ILE A 157 14.00 -2.59 21.60
C ILE A 157 14.04 -3.30 22.96
N ASP A 158 12.95 -3.17 23.73
CA ASP A 158 12.78 -3.83 25.02
C ASP A 158 12.95 -5.36 24.90
N THR A 159 13.76 -5.91 25.81
CA THR A 159 14.06 -7.34 25.86
C THR A 159 12.93 -8.18 26.46
N ARG A 160 11.98 -7.55 27.15
CA ARG A 160 10.81 -8.21 27.76
C ARG A 160 9.72 -8.51 26.73
N PRO A 161 8.80 -9.44 27.04
CA PRO A 161 7.58 -9.60 26.25
C PRO A 161 6.83 -8.27 26.12
N GLN A 162 6.47 -7.92 24.89
CA GLN A 162 5.81 -6.66 24.56
C GLN A 162 4.88 -6.80 23.36
N ALA A 163 3.93 -5.88 23.23
CA ALA A 163 3.12 -5.74 22.03
C ALA A 163 3.79 -4.74 21.08
N VAL A 164 3.98 -5.15 19.83
CA VAL A 164 4.46 -4.30 18.73
C VAL A 164 3.34 -4.07 17.73
N LEU A 165 3.34 -2.91 17.08
CA LEU A 165 2.41 -2.61 16.01
C LEU A 165 3.09 -2.94 14.68
N VAL A 166 2.52 -3.87 13.93
CA VAL A 166 2.91 -4.11 12.54
C VAL A 166 2.04 -3.22 11.67
N GLU A 167 2.68 -2.43 10.84
CA GLU A 167 2.02 -1.59 9.86
C GLU A 167 2.45 -2.04 8.46
N VAL A 168 1.49 -2.26 7.57
CA VAL A 168 1.72 -2.58 6.17
C VAL A 168 1.07 -1.50 5.32
N LEU A 169 1.86 -0.86 4.49
CA LEU A 169 1.39 -0.04 3.37
C LEU A 169 1.19 -0.97 2.18
N LEU A 170 -0.03 -1.02 1.65
CA LEU A 170 -0.43 -1.87 0.54
C LEU A 170 -0.99 -1.01 -0.58
N TRP A 171 -0.59 -1.27 -1.82
CA TRP A 171 -1.12 -0.58 -3.00
C TRP A 171 -1.12 -1.49 -4.23
N ARG A 172 -1.90 -1.10 -5.24
CA ARG A 172 -1.84 -1.70 -6.59
C ARG A 172 -0.87 -0.92 -7.46
N ALA A 173 -0.06 -1.63 -8.24
CA ALA A 173 0.81 -1.04 -9.26
C ALA A 173 0.07 -0.80 -10.59
#